data_AF-A0A9P5YL06-F1
#
_entry.id   AF-A0A9P5YL06-F1
#
_cell.length_a   1.000
_cell.length_b   1.000
_cell.length_c   1.000
_cell.angle_alpha   90.00
_cell.angle_beta   90.00
_cell.angle_gamma   90.00
#
_symmetry.space_group_name_H-M   'P 1'
#
loop_
_entity.id
_entity.type
_entity.pdbx_description
1 polymer ?
#
loop_
_entity_poly.entity_id
_entity_poly.type
_entity_poly.pdbx_seq_one_letter_code
_entity_poly.pdbx_strand_id
1 'polypeptide(L)' 'QRNLSGRQARWYEKMNEFNFEVNYVPGVENVLADALSRIYSNDSSDTLRSPSEYTYFD' A
#
# COMPACT_ATOMS: atom_id res chain seq x y z
N GLN A 1 -11.94 -17.31 18.63
CA GLN A 1 -10.82 -16.87 17.76
C GLN A 1 -11.40 -16.08 16.59
N ARG A 2 -10.83 -14.93 16.24
CA ARG A 2 -11.19 -14.23 14.99
C ARG A 2 -10.57 -15.00 13.84
N ASN A 3 -11.39 -15.63 12.99
CA ASN A 3 -10.91 -16.34 11.81
C ASN A 3 -10.44 -15.30 10.78
N LEU A 4 -9.13 -15.17 10.59
CA LEU A 4 -8.55 -14.35 9.52
C LEU A 4 -8.80 -15.02 8.17
N SER A 5 -9.13 -14.23 7.15
CA SER A 5 -9.08 -14.72 5.77
C SER A 5 -7.63 -15.07 5.38
N GLY A 6 -7.45 -15.93 4.38
CA GLY A 6 -6.10 -16.28 3.91
C GLY A 6 -5.26 -15.07 3.48
N ARG A 7 -5.90 -14.02 2.92
CA ARG A 7 -5.21 -12.75 2.61
C ARG A 7 -4.75 -12.04 3.87
N GLN A 8 -5.60 -11.95 4.88
CA GLN A 8 -5.26 -11.29 6.15
C GLN A 8 -4.15 -12.05 6.90
N ALA A 9 -4.18 -13.39 6.89
CA ALA A 9 -3.14 -14.20 7.53
C ALA A 9 -1.75 -13.96 6.90
N ARG A 10 -1.64 -13.95 5.57
CA ARG A 10 -0.36 -13.67 4.87
C ARG A 10 0.18 -12.28 5.19
N TRP A 11 -0.68 -11.27 5.20
CA TRP A 11 -0.25 -9.91 5.55
C TRP A 11 0.11 -9.79 7.04
N TYR A 12 -0.60 -10.50 7.92
CA TYR A 12 -0.29 -10.54 9.34
C TYR A 12 1.11 -11.15 9.59
N GLU A 13 1.41 -12.28 8.94
CA GLU A 13 2.75 -12.90 8.98
C GLU A 13 3.83 -11.92 8.50
N LYS A 14 3.63 -11.27 7.35
CA LYS A 14 4.61 -10.33 6.79
C LYS A 14 4.85 -9.11 7.70
N MET A 15 3.79 -8.54 8.25
CA MET A 15 3.89 -7.36 9.12
C MET A 15 4.60 -7.69 10.45
N ASN A 16 4.43 -8.90 10.98
CA ASN A 16 5.08 -9.33 12.22
C ASN A 16 6.62 -9.45 12.11
N GLU A 17 7.19 -9.36 10.91
CA GLU A 17 8.64 -9.26 10.71
C GLU A 17 9.20 -7.91 11.19
N PHE A 18 8.34 -6.91 11.39
CA PHE A 18 8.72 -5.55 11.74
C PHE A 18 8.25 -5.19 13.15
N ASN A 19 9.04 -4.37 13.85
CA ASN A 19 8.59 -3.73 15.09
C ASN A 19 7.94 -2.39 14.75
N PHE A 20 6.61 -2.31 14.84
CA PHE A 20 5.85 -1.11 14.50
C PHE A 20 4.65 -0.92 15.44
N GLU A 21 4.14 0.31 15.45
CA GLU A 21 2.91 0.68 16.14
C GLU A 21 1.92 1.28 15.14
N VAL A 22 0.62 0.99 15.31
CA VAL A 22 -0.43 1.54 14.46
C VAL A 22 -0.92 2.85 15.08
N ASN A 23 -0.56 3.96 14.44
CA ASN A 23 -0.98 5.31 14.85
C ASN A 23 -1.98 5.89 13.85
N TYR A 24 -3.07 6.46 14.36
CA TYR A 24 -4.03 7.17 13.52
C TYR A 24 -3.43 8.49 13.03
N VAL A 25 -3.58 8.77 11.74
CA VAL A 25 -3.22 10.04 11.11
C VAL A 25 -4.49 10.68 10.54
N PRO A 26 -4.86 11.90 10.96
CA PRO A 26 -5.98 12.63 10.38
C PRO A 26 -5.82 12.78 8.86
N GLY A 27 -6.93 12.68 8.12
CA GLY A 27 -6.88 12.77 6.65
C GLY A 27 -6.27 14.06 6.11
N VAL A 28 -6.47 15.17 6.83
CA VAL A 28 -5.87 16.48 6.49
C VAL A 28 -4.35 16.52 6.62
N GLU A 29 -3.77 15.59 7.40
CA GLU A 29 -2.32 15.45 7.58
C GLU A 29 -1.72 14.35 6.69
N ASN A 30 -2.54 13.39 6.25
CA ASN A 30 -2.11 12.27 5.41
C ASN A 30 -1.92 12.62 3.92
N VAL A 31 -1.54 13.87 3.63
CA VAL A 31 -1.51 14.46 2.29
C VAL A 31 -0.59 13.70 1.35
N LEU A 32 0.60 13.29 1.83
CA LEU A 32 1.58 12.61 0.98
C LEU A 32 1.10 11.21 0.56
N ALA A 33 0.61 10.41 1.51
CA ALA A 33 0.10 9.08 1.20
C ALA A 33 -1.15 9.15 0.30
N ASP A 34 -2.05 10.12 0.55
CA ASP A 34 -3.21 10.35 -0.30
C ASP A 34 -2.79 10.74 -1.73
N ALA A 35 -1.87 11.70 -1.89
CA ALA A 35 -1.36 12.11 -3.19
C ALA A 35 -0.70 10.94 -3.94
N LEU A 36 0.20 10.19 -3.29
CA LEU A 36 0.87 9.02 -3.88
C LEU A 36 -0.13 7.95 -4.32
N SER A 37 -1.17 7.70 -3.52
CA SER A 37 -2.21 6.71 -3.85
C SER A 37 -3.03 7.09 -5.10
N ARG A 38 -3.03 8.37 -5.47
CA ARG A 38 -3.80 8.93 -6.58
C ARG A 38 -3.00 9.17 -7.86
N ILE A 39 -1.68 9.04 -7.82
CA ILE A 39 -0.79 9.39 -8.96
C ILE A 39 -1.24 8.76 -10.28
N TYR A 40 -1.79 7.54 -10.22
CA TYR A 40 -2.21 6.77 -11.39
C TYR A 40 -3.73 6.63 -11.52
N SER A 41 -4.52 7.35 -10.71
CA SER A 41 -5.99 7.18 -10.69
C SER A 41 -6.67 7.60 -11.99
N ASN A 42 -6.02 8.44 -12.78
CA ASN A 42 -6.55 8.95 -14.05
C ASN A 42 -5.87 8.29 -15.28
N ASP A 43 -5.03 7.29 -15.05
CA ASP A 43 -4.39 6.57 -16.16
C ASP A 43 -5.45 5.76 -16.92
N SER A 44 -5.36 5.78 -18.26
CA SER A 44 -6.11 4.85 -19.08
C SER A 44 -5.50 3.45 -18.96
N SER A 45 -6.28 2.40 -19.29
CA SER A 45 -5.79 1.02 -19.31
C SER A 45 -4.54 0.83 -20.19
N ASP A 46 -4.35 1.70 -21.18
CA ASP A 46 -3.30 1.60 -22.19
C ASP A 46 -2.12 2.55 -21.89
N THR A 47 -2.15 3.22 -20.74
CA THR A 47 -1.07 4.12 -20.33
C THR A 47 0.18 3.32 -19.99
N LEU A 48 1.19 3.40 -20.86
CA LEU A 48 2.51 2.81 -20.61
C LEU A 48 3.37 3.79 -19.80
N ARG A 49 3.85 3.36 -18.63
CA ARG A 49 4.74 4.15 -17.78
C ARG A 49 6.20 3.79 -18.01
N SER A 50 7.10 4.69 -17.59
CA SER A 50 8.53 4.43 -17.60
C SER A 50 8.83 3.17 -16.77
N PRO A 51 9.72 2.26 -17.23
CA PRO A 51 10.16 1.12 -16.43
C PRO A 51 10.62 1.50 -15.02
N SER A 52 11.21 2.69 -14.86
CA SER A 52 11.68 3.22 -13.58
C SER A 52 10.58 3.54 -12.56
N GLU A 53 9.31 3.64 -12.99
CA GLU A 53 8.18 3.91 -12.10
C GLU A 53 7.65 2.64 -11.43
N TYR A 54 8.04 1.45 -11.91
CA TYR A 54 7.64 0.18 -11.33
C TYR A 54 8.64 -0.29 -10.27
N THR A 55 8.12 -0.80 -9.15
CA THR A 55 8.95 -1.52 -8.18
C THR A 55 9.34 -2.87 -8.77
N TYR A 56 10.63 -3.13 -8.89
CA TYR A 56 11.13 -4.47 -9.16
C TYR A 56 11.08 -5.27 -7.85
N PHE A 57 10.42 -6.42 -7.88
CA PHE A 57 10.55 -7.44 -6.83
C PHE A 57 11.67 -8.40 -7.26
N ASP A 58 12.69 -8.55 -6.43
CA ASP A 58 13.61 -9.71 -6.44
C ASP A 58 12.94 -10.92 -5.76
#